data_AF-A0AAE3N3T6-F1
#
_entry.id   AF-A0AAE3N3T6-F1
#
_cell.length_a   1.000
_cell.length_b   1.000
_cell.length_c   1.000
_cell.angle_alpha   90.00
_cell.angle_beta   90.00
_cell.angle_gamma   90.00
#
_symmetry.space_group_name_H-M   'P 1'
#
loop_
_entity.id
_entity.type
_entity.pdbx_description
1 polymer ?
#
loop_
_entity_poly.entity_id
_entity_poly.type
_entity_poly.pdbx_seq_one_letter_code
_entity_poly.pdbx_strand_id
1 'polypeptide(L)'
;MTRDRRNKLDAPARWPDAKLRALSAAAPAKLLSLPWVAPSLPWWPLAGGWKNVAADPKLLMFSRFRATPPSVAALLSFGVEASCLPRQRGGYEKAYRRRRFKLAAVPGPVMAAFHPSPWLIRHTDPLAKAGETVGAIRKQVRRQILAALPKGIIEKDTVKARRRHRSIGRTLAAIERAAGLSGQSAAAWSSAVGEDRAARSAVLRWRQTPTIERLSPAELDDLVDYAIGAPGVVLGRALLRHDPTVLDPARYGELVQLSWQGLRAYLDNPVILSSLPGKNAVDQVMGAVVDGGFESVLDEHFWLRAQNLPEGAAGLAKDLQSSLGLRAGSFSFHSVGGPAHKIPVRSHVAVPFGDAEAEPADKVNGALAPSAPARPDEVRRSFNTPFWPHVLATTSVGQEGLDFHPWCSHVVHWDLSSNPLDLEQREGRVRRYAGLAVRRRLSTMLHKEALGDAAVSSGSPWHHLQRQAETLVDASGLRPWWVLEKAEISRHVFERPFGRDMSRFAQLREQRMIYRLALGQPNQEDFIEILARGGEATRVLLSPLVLDLSAMGLRQAPEPAAPDCRGALRFPLPLEEVE
;
A
#
# COMPACT_ATOMS: atom_id res chain seq x y z
N MET A 1 -12.87 -24.38 -10.99
CA MET A 1 -11.89 -24.65 -9.91
C MET A 1 -12.17 -26.03 -9.36
N THR A 2 -11.17 -26.88 -9.12
CA THR A 2 -11.36 -28.20 -8.49
C THR A 2 -10.65 -28.26 -7.14
N ARG A 3 -11.10 -29.13 -6.23
CA ARG A 3 -10.47 -29.31 -4.91
C ARG A 3 -9.01 -29.76 -5.03
N ASP A 4 -8.71 -30.61 -6.01
CA ASP A 4 -7.35 -31.08 -6.28
C ASP A 4 -6.41 -29.94 -6.70
N ARG A 5 -6.84 -29.11 -7.66
CA ARG A 5 -6.08 -27.92 -8.08
C ARG A 5 -5.84 -26.97 -6.94
N ARG A 6 -6.88 -26.70 -6.13
CA ARG A 6 -6.73 -25.88 -4.92
C ARG A 6 -5.65 -26.46 -4.02
N ASN A 7 -5.77 -27.73 -3.63
CA ASN A 7 -4.86 -28.38 -2.69
C ASN A 7 -3.42 -28.42 -3.18
N LYS A 8 -3.20 -28.57 -4.48
CA LYS A 8 -1.88 -28.60 -5.12
C LYS A 8 -1.31 -27.21 -5.42
N LEU A 9 -2.04 -26.12 -5.12
CA LEU A 9 -1.68 -24.75 -5.51
C LEU A 9 -1.42 -24.67 -7.03
N ASP A 10 -2.27 -25.34 -7.80
CA ASP A 10 -2.14 -25.44 -9.24
C ASP A 10 -3.20 -24.58 -9.94
N ALA A 11 -2.88 -23.29 -10.05
CA ALA A 11 -3.68 -22.36 -10.84
C ALA A 11 -3.58 -22.69 -12.35
N PRO A 12 -4.69 -22.58 -13.10
CA PRO A 12 -4.63 -22.74 -14.54
C PRO A 12 -3.65 -21.74 -15.17
N ALA A 13 -2.91 -22.17 -16.20
CA ALA A 13 -2.03 -21.28 -16.95
C ALA A 13 -2.77 -20.05 -17.51
N ARG A 14 -4.05 -20.22 -17.86
CA ARG A 14 -4.96 -19.13 -18.23
C ARG A 14 -6.32 -19.39 -17.61
N TRP A 15 -6.88 -18.40 -16.92
CA TRP A 15 -8.25 -18.45 -16.45
C TRP A 15 -9.22 -18.55 -17.65
N PRO A 16 -10.30 -19.34 -17.57
CA PRO A 16 -11.26 -19.44 -18.68
C PRO A 16 -11.98 -18.12 -18.98
N ASP A 17 -12.27 -17.33 -17.96
CA ASP A 17 -12.94 -16.04 -18.09
C ASP A 17 -12.01 -14.94 -18.65
N ALA A 18 -12.46 -14.23 -19.68
CA ALA A 18 -11.66 -13.21 -20.37
C ALA A 18 -11.42 -11.96 -19.51
N LYS A 19 -12.43 -11.50 -18.75
CA LYS A 19 -12.31 -10.34 -17.87
C LYS A 19 -11.33 -10.63 -16.74
N LEU A 20 -11.35 -11.85 -16.17
CA LEU A 20 -10.41 -12.27 -15.14
C LEU A 20 -8.96 -12.33 -15.66
N ARG A 21 -8.75 -12.76 -16.91
CA ARG A 21 -7.42 -12.68 -17.55
C ARG A 21 -6.95 -11.24 -17.71
N ALA A 22 -7.81 -10.36 -18.22
CA ALA A 22 -7.49 -8.94 -18.38
C ALA A 22 -7.20 -8.27 -17.03
N LEU A 23 -7.99 -8.58 -16.00
CA LEU A 23 -7.75 -8.13 -14.63
C LEU A 23 -6.42 -8.65 -14.07
N SER A 24 -6.09 -9.92 -14.30
CA SER A 24 -4.81 -10.50 -13.90
C SER A 24 -3.62 -9.88 -14.65
N ALA A 25 -3.83 -9.33 -15.84
CA ALA A 25 -2.81 -8.60 -16.59
C ALA A 25 -2.64 -7.16 -16.04
N ALA A 26 -3.73 -6.50 -15.68
CA ALA A 26 -3.71 -5.18 -15.05
C ALA A 26 -3.14 -5.23 -13.61
N ALA A 27 -3.39 -6.33 -12.88
CA ALA A 27 -2.93 -6.56 -11.53
C ALA A 27 -2.19 -7.91 -11.45
N PRO A 28 -0.95 -7.99 -11.98
CA PRO A 28 -0.19 -9.23 -12.03
C PRO A 28 0.20 -9.71 -10.64
N ALA A 29 0.37 -11.02 -10.48
CA ALA A 29 0.64 -11.62 -9.17
C ALA A 29 1.91 -11.08 -8.49
N LYS A 30 2.96 -10.75 -9.27
CA LYS A 30 4.19 -10.13 -8.77
C LYS A 30 3.95 -8.74 -8.13
N LEU A 31 2.98 -8.00 -8.64
CA LEU A 31 2.59 -6.70 -8.11
C LEU A 31 1.69 -6.87 -6.87
N LEU A 32 0.70 -7.77 -6.98
CA LEU A 32 -0.22 -8.09 -5.90
C LEU A 32 0.42 -8.83 -4.71
N SER A 33 1.60 -9.42 -4.88
CA SER A 33 2.34 -10.06 -3.80
C SER A 33 3.16 -9.07 -2.95
N LEU A 34 3.32 -7.82 -3.39
CA LEU A 34 4.09 -6.82 -2.65
C LEU A 34 3.42 -6.52 -1.30
N PRO A 35 4.18 -6.36 -0.21
CA PRO A 35 3.63 -6.08 1.12
C PRO A 35 3.03 -4.66 1.25
N TRP A 36 3.38 -3.71 0.38
CA TRP A 36 2.79 -2.38 0.42
C TRP A 36 2.90 -1.64 -0.91
N VAL A 37 2.07 -0.62 -1.08
CA VAL A 37 2.13 0.36 -2.19
C VAL A 37 3.36 1.24 -2.07
N ALA A 38 4.01 1.57 -3.19
CA ALA A 38 5.15 2.48 -3.21
C ALA A 38 4.78 3.87 -2.68
N PRO A 39 5.69 4.55 -1.96
CA PRO A 39 5.48 5.90 -1.47
C PRO A 39 5.35 6.87 -2.66
N SER A 40 4.55 7.92 -2.48
CA SER A 40 4.43 9.03 -3.42
C SER A 40 5.68 9.91 -3.41
N LEU A 41 6.31 10.08 -2.24
CA LEU A 41 7.54 10.85 -2.04
C LEU A 41 8.68 9.93 -1.57
N PRO A 42 9.34 9.18 -2.47
CA PRO A 42 10.47 8.33 -2.10
C PRO A 42 11.68 9.18 -1.68
N TRP A 43 12.30 8.81 -0.57
CA TRP A 43 13.49 9.51 -0.03
C TRP A 43 14.79 9.10 -0.71
N TRP A 44 14.79 7.98 -1.41
CA TRP A 44 15.89 7.50 -2.25
C TRP A 44 15.31 6.70 -3.41
N PRO A 45 16.08 6.45 -4.48
CA PRO A 45 15.62 5.64 -5.60
C PRO A 45 15.17 4.24 -5.15
N LEU A 46 13.91 3.90 -5.41
CA LEU A 46 13.33 2.60 -5.04
C LEU A 46 13.89 1.46 -5.91
N ALA A 47 13.86 0.25 -5.37
CA ALA A 47 14.39 -0.95 -6.00
C ALA A 47 13.39 -2.13 -5.96
N GLY A 48 13.81 -3.27 -6.51
CA GLY A 48 13.00 -4.49 -6.52
C GLY A 48 11.63 -4.31 -7.17
N GLY A 49 10.57 -4.76 -6.48
CA GLY A 49 9.19 -4.65 -6.93
C GLY A 49 8.63 -3.23 -6.96
N TRP A 50 9.28 -2.27 -6.30
CA TRP A 50 8.82 -0.88 -6.19
C TRP A 50 9.49 0.09 -7.17
N LYS A 51 10.39 -0.40 -8.02
CA LYS A 51 11.14 0.42 -8.99
C LYS A 51 10.22 1.27 -9.88
N ASN A 52 9.06 0.73 -10.27
CA ASN A 52 8.06 1.45 -11.04
C ASN A 52 6.94 1.96 -10.12
N VAL A 53 7.08 3.19 -9.62
CA VAL A 53 6.08 3.82 -8.73
C VAL A 53 4.70 3.93 -9.41
N ALA A 54 4.64 4.05 -10.74
CA ALA A 54 3.37 4.13 -11.48
C ALA A 54 2.58 2.81 -11.48
N ALA A 55 3.22 1.68 -11.19
CA ALA A 55 2.55 0.38 -11.09
C ALA A 55 1.96 0.21 -9.68
N ASP A 56 0.74 0.69 -9.46
CA ASP A 56 0.03 0.52 -8.19
C ASP A 56 -0.63 -0.85 -8.08
N PRO A 57 -0.43 -1.57 -6.97
CA PRO A 57 -1.14 -2.83 -6.75
C PRO A 57 -2.61 -2.60 -6.36
N LYS A 58 -2.94 -1.40 -5.83
CA LYS A 58 -4.27 -1.13 -5.28
C LYS A 58 -5.30 -0.76 -6.33
N LEU A 59 -6.39 -1.54 -6.38
CA LEU A 59 -7.50 -1.31 -7.29
C LEU A 59 -8.87 -1.55 -6.65
N LEU A 60 -9.83 -0.74 -7.06
CA LEU A 60 -11.23 -0.84 -6.66
C LEU A 60 -12.06 -1.37 -7.83
N MET A 61 -12.64 -2.55 -7.68
CA MET A 61 -13.44 -3.19 -8.72
C MET A 61 -14.93 -3.11 -8.42
N PHE A 62 -15.71 -2.59 -9.36
CA PHE A 62 -17.17 -2.56 -9.30
C PHE A 62 -17.78 -3.59 -10.24
N SER A 63 -18.66 -4.43 -9.70
CA SER A 63 -19.52 -5.34 -10.48
C SER A 63 -21.00 -5.01 -10.29
N ARG A 64 -21.82 -5.33 -11.29
CA ARG A 64 -23.27 -5.30 -11.16
C ARG A 64 -23.80 -6.50 -10.37
N PHE A 65 -23.11 -7.64 -10.45
CA PHE A 65 -23.60 -8.91 -9.92
C PHE A 65 -23.00 -9.24 -8.56
N ARG A 66 -23.85 -9.59 -7.60
CA ARG A 66 -23.46 -9.91 -6.21
C ARG A 66 -22.46 -11.06 -6.10
N ALA A 67 -22.55 -12.07 -6.96
CA ALA A 67 -21.64 -13.21 -6.94
C ALA A 67 -20.23 -12.92 -7.48
N THR A 68 -20.05 -11.82 -8.23
CA THR A 68 -18.77 -11.52 -8.88
C THR A 68 -17.68 -11.10 -7.89
N PRO A 69 -17.90 -10.12 -6.97
CA PRO A 69 -16.86 -9.71 -6.05
C PRO A 69 -16.21 -10.85 -5.26
N PRO A 70 -16.97 -11.74 -4.58
CA PRO A 70 -16.34 -12.82 -3.81
C PRO A 70 -15.64 -13.85 -4.73
N SER A 71 -16.20 -14.14 -5.90
CA SER A 71 -15.59 -15.06 -6.85
C SER A 71 -14.26 -14.54 -7.39
N VAL A 72 -14.21 -13.28 -7.84
CA VAL A 72 -12.99 -12.67 -8.38
C VAL A 72 -11.94 -12.51 -7.28
N ALA A 73 -12.34 -12.08 -6.08
CA ALA A 73 -11.43 -11.93 -4.95
C ALA A 73 -10.75 -13.26 -4.57
N ALA A 74 -11.51 -14.35 -4.53
CA ALA A 74 -10.98 -15.67 -4.23
C ALA A 74 -10.06 -16.20 -5.34
N LEU A 75 -10.45 -16.06 -6.62
CA LEU A 75 -9.63 -16.55 -7.73
C LEU A 75 -8.33 -15.75 -7.92
N LEU A 76 -8.36 -14.43 -7.72
CA LEU A 76 -7.16 -13.59 -7.74
C LEU A 76 -6.22 -13.96 -6.59
N SER A 77 -6.74 -14.04 -5.36
CA SER A 77 -5.94 -14.43 -4.20
C SER A 77 -5.29 -15.80 -4.39
N PHE A 78 -6.05 -16.78 -4.90
CA PHE A 78 -5.52 -18.10 -5.24
C PHE A 78 -4.46 -18.05 -6.36
N GLY A 79 -4.65 -17.22 -7.38
CA GLY A 79 -3.66 -17.03 -8.44
C GLY A 79 -2.33 -16.49 -7.90
N VAL A 80 -2.39 -15.55 -6.96
CA VAL A 80 -1.20 -15.03 -6.28
C VAL A 80 -0.54 -16.11 -5.43
N GLU A 81 -1.31 -16.83 -4.60
CA GLU A 81 -0.80 -17.96 -3.82
C GLU A 81 -0.08 -18.99 -4.69
N ALA A 82 -0.71 -19.43 -5.77
CA ALA A 82 -0.16 -20.43 -6.68
C ALA A 82 1.13 -19.95 -7.40
N SER A 83 1.26 -18.65 -7.63
CA SER A 83 2.45 -18.07 -8.25
C SER A 83 3.64 -17.93 -7.30
N CYS A 84 3.38 -17.67 -6.01
CA CYS A 84 4.41 -17.36 -5.03
C CYS A 84 4.80 -18.58 -4.18
N LEU A 85 3.83 -19.43 -3.84
CA LEU A 85 4.04 -20.53 -2.91
C LEU A 85 4.57 -21.79 -3.63
N PRO A 86 5.51 -22.54 -3.02
CA PRO A 86 6.10 -23.71 -3.64
C PRO A 86 5.09 -24.86 -3.75
N ARG A 87 4.88 -25.37 -4.97
CA ARG A 87 3.96 -26.48 -5.30
C ARG A 87 4.22 -27.78 -4.50
N GLN A 88 5.47 -28.07 -4.15
CA GLN A 88 5.87 -29.38 -3.58
C GLN A 88 5.90 -29.44 -2.03
N ARG A 89 5.78 -28.33 -1.30
CA ARG A 89 5.99 -28.30 0.17
C ARG A 89 4.68 -28.21 0.97
N GLY A 90 3.77 -29.15 0.73
CA GLY A 90 2.68 -29.46 1.67
C GLY A 90 1.28 -28.93 1.31
N GLY A 91 1.12 -28.27 0.17
CA GLY A 91 -0.18 -27.87 -0.36
C GLY A 91 -0.84 -26.68 0.37
N TYR A 92 -2.00 -26.29 -0.14
CA TYR A 92 -2.77 -25.11 0.23
C TYR A 92 -3.03 -24.93 1.74
N GLU A 93 -3.29 -26.02 2.46
CA GLU A 93 -3.58 -25.98 3.90
C GLU A 93 -2.32 -25.87 4.78
N LYS A 94 -1.17 -26.38 4.33
CA LYS A 94 0.07 -26.36 5.12
C LYS A 94 0.88 -25.09 4.92
N ALA A 95 0.65 -24.36 3.82
CA ALA A 95 1.40 -23.15 3.48
C ALA A 95 1.40 -22.09 4.59
N TYR A 96 0.28 -21.92 5.30
CA TYR A 96 0.10 -20.90 6.35
C TYR A 96 0.31 -21.42 7.77
N ARG A 97 0.60 -22.73 7.97
CA ARG A 97 0.82 -23.30 9.31
C ARG A 97 2.16 -22.92 9.94
N ARG A 98 3.15 -22.52 9.12
CA ARG A 98 4.52 -22.25 9.57
C ARG A 98 4.77 -20.76 9.72
N ARG A 99 4.72 -20.25 10.96
CA ARG A 99 5.25 -18.92 11.32
C ARG A 99 6.77 -18.89 11.18
N ARG A 100 7.31 -17.89 10.49
CA ARG A 100 8.75 -17.68 10.23
C ARG A 100 9.38 -16.78 11.29
N PHE A 101 8.64 -15.81 11.80
CA PHE A 101 9.11 -14.93 12.86
C PHE A 101 8.76 -15.48 14.24
N LYS A 102 9.67 -16.28 14.80
CA LYS A 102 9.59 -16.80 16.17
C LYS A 102 10.77 -16.28 17.00
N LEU A 103 10.49 -15.91 18.25
CA LEU A 103 11.55 -15.55 19.19
C LEU A 103 12.24 -16.83 19.67
N ALA A 104 13.57 -16.82 19.59
CA ALA A 104 14.38 -17.82 20.28
C ALA A 104 14.52 -17.42 21.76
N ALA A 105 15.01 -18.33 22.61
CA ALA A 105 15.26 -18.03 24.02
C ALA A 105 16.37 -16.98 24.25
N VAL A 106 17.02 -16.48 23.19
CA VAL A 106 18.10 -15.49 23.22
C VAL A 106 17.73 -14.31 22.31
N PRO A 107 18.06 -13.06 22.67
CA PRO A 107 18.01 -11.92 21.76
C PRO A 107 18.76 -12.20 20.45
N GLY A 108 18.01 -12.28 19.36
CA GLY A 108 18.51 -12.63 18.04
C GLY A 108 18.02 -11.68 16.93
N PRO A 109 18.33 -12.01 15.66
CA PRO A 109 18.00 -11.18 14.50
C PRO A 109 16.51 -10.83 14.37
N VAL A 110 15.61 -11.79 14.67
CA VAL A 110 14.15 -11.59 14.62
C VAL A 110 13.70 -10.57 15.66
N MET A 111 14.18 -10.69 16.90
CA MET A 111 13.85 -9.73 17.96
C MET A 111 14.37 -8.35 17.60
N ALA A 112 15.62 -8.26 17.14
CA ALA A 112 16.23 -6.99 16.74
C ALA A 112 15.49 -6.30 15.57
N ALA A 113 14.99 -7.07 14.59
CA ALA A 113 14.35 -6.51 13.40
C ALA A 113 13.01 -5.83 13.76
N PHE A 114 12.28 -6.41 14.71
CA PHE A 114 11.00 -5.88 15.18
C PHE A 114 11.11 -5.09 16.49
N HIS A 115 12.31 -4.89 17.01
CA HIS A 115 12.52 -4.05 18.19
C HIS A 115 12.59 -2.58 17.77
N PRO A 116 11.67 -1.73 18.24
CA PRO A 116 11.73 -0.28 18.02
C PRO A 116 12.79 0.33 18.97
N SER A 117 14.07 0.11 18.70
CA SER A 117 15.15 0.55 19.59
C SER A 117 15.12 2.08 19.79
N PRO A 118 14.82 2.60 20.99
CA PRO A 118 14.73 4.04 21.21
C PRO A 118 16.08 4.73 20.96
N TRP A 119 17.18 4.00 21.19
CA TRP A 119 18.52 4.51 20.91
C TRP A 119 18.73 4.71 19.40
N LEU A 120 18.47 3.70 18.56
CA LEU A 120 18.59 3.86 17.12
C LEU A 120 17.62 4.90 16.57
N ILE A 121 16.37 4.90 17.04
CA ILE A 121 15.36 5.86 16.59
C ILE A 121 15.79 7.31 16.84
N ARG A 122 16.38 7.62 18.01
CA ARG A 122 16.81 8.98 18.36
C ARG A 122 18.12 9.41 17.73
N HIS A 123 19.02 8.48 17.42
CA HIS A 123 20.38 8.79 16.98
C HIS A 123 20.64 8.51 15.50
N THR A 124 19.61 8.12 14.74
CA THR A 124 19.76 7.89 13.30
C THR A 124 18.67 8.61 12.53
N ASP A 125 19.06 9.30 11.48
CA ASP A 125 18.16 10.00 10.58
C ASP A 125 18.62 9.80 9.13
N PRO A 126 17.96 8.91 8.37
CA PRO A 126 18.19 8.74 6.94
C PRO A 126 17.87 9.99 6.10
N LEU A 127 16.98 10.89 6.57
CA LEU A 127 16.57 12.09 5.82
C LEU A 127 17.69 13.13 5.69
N ALA A 128 18.70 13.10 6.56
CA ALA A 128 19.89 13.94 6.45
C ALA A 128 20.63 13.80 5.09
N LYS A 129 20.37 12.74 4.33
CA LYS A 129 20.80 12.55 2.94
C LYS A 129 19.64 12.11 2.04
N ALA A 130 18.45 12.68 2.23
CA ALA A 130 17.31 12.45 1.34
C ALA A 130 17.64 12.87 -0.11
N GLY A 131 17.06 12.17 -1.08
CA GLY A 131 17.32 12.33 -2.51
C GLY A 131 18.58 11.60 -3.02
N GLU A 132 19.47 11.17 -2.12
CA GLU A 132 20.72 10.49 -2.48
C GLU A 132 20.56 8.96 -2.63
N THR A 133 21.64 8.30 -3.04
CA THR A 133 21.69 6.83 -3.09
C THR A 133 21.64 6.19 -1.70
N VAL A 134 21.11 4.97 -1.62
CA VAL A 134 21.12 4.15 -0.38
C VAL A 134 22.54 4.00 0.20
N GLY A 135 23.57 3.95 -0.66
CA GLY A 135 24.97 3.90 -0.23
C GLY A 135 25.44 5.18 0.48
N ALA A 136 24.98 6.36 0.04
CA ALA A 136 25.26 7.62 0.71
C ALA A 136 24.53 7.72 2.06
N ILE A 137 23.26 7.31 2.10
CA ILE A 137 22.46 7.23 3.32
C ILE A 137 23.12 6.30 4.34
N ARG A 138 23.57 5.11 3.90
CA ARG A 138 24.32 4.17 4.74
C ARG A 138 25.56 4.80 5.37
N LYS A 139 26.36 5.54 4.58
CA LYS A 139 27.54 6.26 5.09
C LYS A 139 27.15 7.32 6.12
N GLN A 140 26.04 8.03 5.89
CA GLN A 140 25.57 9.06 6.80
C GLN A 140 25.07 8.48 8.13
N VAL A 141 24.24 7.43 8.09
CA VAL A 141 23.75 6.74 9.28
C VAL A 141 24.92 6.12 10.05
N ARG A 142 25.92 5.56 9.37
CA ARG A 142 27.17 5.11 10.03
C ARG A 142 27.84 6.25 10.81
N ARG A 143 27.98 7.45 10.22
CA ARG A 143 28.57 8.61 10.90
C ARG A 143 27.76 9.03 12.13
N GLN A 144 26.43 9.03 12.02
CA GLN A 144 25.53 9.36 13.15
C GLN A 144 25.70 8.36 14.31
N ILE A 145 25.71 7.05 14.01
CA ILE A 145 25.94 6.00 15.01
C ILE A 145 27.32 6.16 15.66
N LEU A 146 28.36 6.40 14.86
CA LEU A 146 29.73 6.63 15.37
C LEU A 146 29.81 7.85 16.29
N ALA A 147 29.09 8.92 15.98
CA ALA A 147 29.05 10.13 16.79
C ALA A 147 28.29 9.93 18.11
N ALA A 148 27.28 9.05 18.13
CA ALA A 148 26.47 8.75 19.31
C ALA A 148 27.08 7.68 20.24
N LEU A 149 28.01 6.86 19.73
CA LEU A 149 28.69 5.83 20.52
C LEU A 149 29.81 6.42 21.40
N PRO A 150 30.13 5.79 22.55
CA PRO A 150 31.28 6.18 23.35
C PRO A 150 32.59 6.13 22.55
N LYS A 151 33.45 7.13 22.73
CA LYS A 151 34.77 7.18 22.08
C LYS A 151 35.62 5.98 22.51
N GLY A 152 36.36 5.40 21.57
CA GLY A 152 37.31 4.31 21.85
C GLY A 152 36.70 2.90 21.94
N ILE A 153 35.38 2.75 21.77
CA ILE A 153 34.70 1.45 21.85
C ILE A 153 34.95 0.54 20.64
N ILE A 154 35.42 1.10 19.52
CA ILE A 154 35.53 0.37 18.26
C ILE A 154 36.85 -0.38 18.20
N GLU A 155 36.77 -1.69 18.06
CA GLU A 155 37.94 -2.55 17.91
C GLU A 155 38.54 -2.43 16.50
N LYS A 156 39.86 -2.67 16.39
CA LYS A 156 40.52 -2.87 15.09
C LYS A 156 39.96 -4.12 14.42
N ASP A 157 39.77 -4.08 13.10
CA ASP A 157 39.29 -5.23 12.32
C ASP A 157 40.35 -6.35 12.33
N THR A 158 40.13 -7.37 13.16
CA THR A 158 41.01 -8.52 13.30
C THR A 158 40.21 -9.81 13.24
N VAL A 159 40.85 -10.92 12.85
CA VAL A 159 40.22 -12.25 12.83
C VAL A 159 39.65 -12.63 14.20
N LYS A 160 40.33 -12.22 15.28
CA LYS A 160 39.87 -12.43 16.67
C LYS A 160 38.61 -11.62 17.00
N ALA A 161 38.50 -10.39 16.51
CA ALA A 161 37.30 -9.57 16.66
C ALA A 161 36.11 -10.19 15.91
N ARG A 162 36.32 -10.65 14.67
CA ARG A 162 35.29 -11.32 13.85
C ARG A 162 34.75 -12.62 14.50
N ARG A 163 35.61 -13.41 15.13
CA ARG A 163 35.20 -14.63 15.86
C ARG A 163 34.39 -14.35 17.13
N ARG A 164 34.46 -13.13 17.68
CA ARG A 164 33.74 -12.72 18.90
C ARG A 164 32.47 -11.91 18.60
N HIS A 165 32.03 -11.87 17.35
CA HIS A 165 30.82 -11.20 16.89
C HIS A 165 29.59 -11.67 17.71
N ARG A 166 28.96 -10.74 18.43
CA ARG A 166 27.68 -10.99 19.12
C ARG A 166 26.52 -10.88 18.13
N SER A 167 25.40 -11.54 18.45
CA SER A 167 24.17 -11.27 17.69
C SER A 167 23.77 -9.80 17.84
N ILE A 168 23.25 -9.21 16.76
CA ILE A 168 22.69 -7.86 16.76
C ILE A 168 21.73 -7.58 17.92
N GLY A 169 20.90 -8.56 18.32
CA GLY A 169 20.01 -8.43 19.47
C GLY A 169 20.75 -8.23 20.80
N ARG A 170 21.91 -8.87 21.00
CA ARG A 170 22.76 -8.63 22.19
C ARG A 170 23.50 -7.30 22.08
N THR A 171 23.94 -6.92 20.88
CA THR A 171 24.60 -5.63 20.64
C THR A 171 23.67 -4.47 21.00
N LEU A 172 22.43 -4.50 20.52
CA LEU A 172 21.40 -3.50 20.87
C LEU A 172 21.07 -3.50 22.36
N ALA A 173 20.90 -4.67 22.96
CA ALA A 173 20.65 -4.77 24.41
C ALA A 173 21.78 -4.14 25.24
N ALA A 174 23.04 -4.34 24.84
CA ALA A 174 24.21 -3.76 25.51
C ALA A 174 24.29 -2.23 25.34
N ILE A 175 23.96 -1.71 24.16
CA ILE A 175 23.88 -0.25 23.90
C ILE A 175 22.76 0.38 24.72
N GLU A 176 21.57 -0.21 24.73
CA GLU A 176 20.45 0.30 25.52
C GLU A 176 20.67 0.18 27.02
N ARG A 177 21.46 -0.80 27.46
CA ARG A 177 21.92 -0.87 28.85
C ARG A 177 22.81 0.32 29.20
N ALA A 178 23.78 0.64 28.34
CA ALA A 178 24.65 1.81 28.51
C ALA A 178 23.87 3.13 28.51
N ALA A 179 22.80 3.22 27.73
CA ALA A 179 21.93 4.39 27.64
C ALA A 179 20.81 4.45 28.70
N GLY A 180 20.74 3.49 29.64
CA GLY A 180 19.69 3.45 30.67
C GLY A 180 18.29 3.04 30.17
N LEU A 181 18.16 2.59 28.93
CA LEU A 181 16.90 2.25 28.26
C LEU A 181 16.47 0.78 28.43
N SER A 182 17.39 -0.09 28.87
CA SER A 182 17.17 -1.54 28.99
C SER A 182 15.92 -1.91 29.83
N GLY A 183 15.63 -1.15 30.90
CA GLY A 183 14.44 -1.38 31.73
C GLY A 183 13.13 -1.12 30.99
N GLN A 184 13.04 0.02 30.29
CA GLN A 184 11.89 0.41 29.47
C GLN A 184 11.66 -0.61 28.34
N SER A 185 12.72 -0.98 27.60
CA SER A 185 12.66 -2.00 26.54
C SER A 185 12.19 -3.35 27.05
N ALA A 186 12.72 -3.83 28.19
CA ALA A 186 12.29 -5.10 28.75
C ALA A 186 10.83 -5.08 29.24
N ALA A 187 10.38 -3.98 29.85
CA ALA A 187 8.99 -3.83 30.29
C ALA A 187 8.01 -3.83 29.11
N ALA A 188 8.32 -3.05 28.06
CA ALA A 188 7.50 -2.97 26.85
C ALA A 188 7.42 -4.32 26.10
N TRP A 189 8.54 -5.04 26.00
CA TRP A 189 8.52 -6.39 25.43
C TRP A 189 7.71 -7.38 26.27
N SER A 190 7.79 -7.28 27.60
CA SER A 190 7.06 -8.17 28.50
C SER A 190 5.55 -8.07 28.30
N SER A 191 5.02 -6.87 28.01
CA SER A 191 3.60 -6.69 27.68
C SER A 191 3.24 -7.19 26.28
N ALA A 192 4.17 -7.16 25.32
CA ALA A 192 3.91 -7.54 23.94
C ALA A 192 3.99 -9.06 23.67
N VAL A 193 4.79 -9.83 24.42
CA VAL A 193 5.04 -11.26 24.12
C VAL A 193 4.07 -12.25 24.76
N GLY A 194 3.24 -11.80 25.71
CA GLY A 194 2.28 -12.66 26.41
C GLY A 194 2.94 -13.81 27.18
N GLU A 195 2.41 -15.02 27.03
CA GLU A 195 2.81 -16.25 27.77
C GLU A 195 3.94 -17.07 27.11
N ASP A 196 4.52 -16.62 25.99
CA ASP A 196 5.56 -17.39 25.29
C ASP A 196 6.85 -17.50 26.14
N ARG A 197 7.19 -18.72 26.57
CA ARG A 197 8.35 -19.01 27.42
C ARG A 197 9.69 -18.65 26.77
N ALA A 198 9.85 -18.89 25.47
CA ALA A 198 11.08 -18.56 24.76
C ALA A 198 11.23 -17.04 24.64
N ALA A 199 10.14 -16.34 24.32
CA ALA A 199 10.11 -14.88 24.28
C ALA A 199 10.45 -14.25 25.64
N ARG A 200 9.81 -14.72 26.73
CA ARG A 200 10.13 -14.26 28.10
C ARG A 200 11.60 -14.46 28.46
N SER A 201 12.16 -15.60 28.07
CA SER A 201 13.59 -15.89 28.27
C SER A 201 14.49 -14.92 27.51
N ALA A 202 14.11 -14.56 26.27
CA ALA A 202 14.84 -13.57 25.49
C ALA A 202 14.81 -12.19 26.14
N VAL A 203 13.65 -11.76 26.64
CA VAL A 203 13.47 -10.48 27.35
C VAL A 203 14.27 -10.43 28.65
N LEU A 204 14.29 -11.51 29.42
CA LEU A 204 15.13 -11.61 30.62
C LEU A 204 16.62 -11.48 30.27
N ARG A 205 17.08 -12.18 29.23
CA ARG A 205 18.47 -12.08 28.76
C ARG A 205 18.80 -10.71 28.18
N TRP A 206 17.85 -10.03 27.54
CA TRP A 206 18.01 -8.62 27.11
C TRP A 206 18.30 -7.73 28.32
N ARG A 207 17.49 -7.85 29.38
CA ARG A 207 17.64 -7.07 30.61
C ARG A 207 18.96 -7.34 31.35
N GLN A 208 19.43 -8.58 31.29
CA GLN A 208 20.68 -9.04 31.94
C GLN A 208 21.92 -8.82 31.09
N THR A 209 21.79 -8.30 29.87
CA THR A 209 22.95 -8.08 28.98
C THR A 209 23.88 -7.03 29.61
N PRO A 210 25.19 -7.30 29.72
CA PRO A 210 26.14 -6.34 30.26
C PRO A 210 26.24 -5.11 29.35
N THR A 211 26.72 -4.00 29.92
CA THR A 211 26.95 -2.77 29.16
C THR A 211 27.95 -3.01 28.01
N ILE A 212 27.84 -2.24 26.95
CA ILE A 212 28.75 -2.36 25.81
C ILE A 212 30.14 -1.80 26.18
N GLU A 213 31.16 -2.63 26.08
CA GLU A 213 32.57 -2.25 26.34
C GLU A 213 33.41 -2.14 25.07
N ARG A 214 32.99 -2.88 24.03
CA ARG A 214 33.70 -2.97 22.75
C ARG A 214 32.69 -3.22 21.64
N LEU A 215 33.01 -2.84 20.41
CA LEU A 215 32.21 -3.04 19.21
C LEU A 215 33.12 -3.39 18.04
N SER A 216 32.88 -4.52 17.39
CA SER A 216 33.62 -4.88 16.18
C SER A 216 33.10 -4.13 14.95
N PRO A 217 33.91 -3.97 13.88
CA PRO A 217 33.44 -3.35 12.64
C PRO A 217 32.23 -4.05 12.00
N ALA A 218 32.15 -5.38 12.11
CA ALA A 218 31.00 -6.16 11.63
C ALA A 218 29.72 -5.86 12.43
N GLU A 219 29.82 -5.73 13.77
CA GLU A 219 28.68 -5.34 14.60
C GLU A 219 28.22 -3.91 14.29
N LEU A 220 29.14 -3.01 13.93
CA LEU A 220 28.80 -1.67 13.47
C LEU A 220 28.10 -1.70 12.11
N ASP A 221 28.53 -2.54 11.18
CA ASP A 221 27.84 -2.73 9.91
C ASP A 221 26.41 -3.26 10.13
N ASP A 222 26.25 -4.28 10.98
CA ASP A 222 24.94 -4.81 11.38
C ASP A 222 24.06 -3.72 12.03
N LEU A 223 24.62 -2.86 12.89
CA LEU A 223 23.87 -1.75 13.49
C LEU A 223 23.38 -0.75 12.44
N VAL A 224 24.20 -0.43 11.43
CA VAL A 224 23.80 0.44 10.33
C VAL A 224 22.72 -0.21 9.48
N ASP A 225 22.86 -1.51 9.17
CA ASP A 225 21.86 -2.26 8.42
C ASP A 225 20.51 -2.29 9.14
N TYR A 226 20.51 -2.54 10.45
CA TYR A 226 19.30 -2.53 11.27
C TYR A 226 18.75 -1.12 11.47
N ALA A 227 19.59 -0.09 11.57
CA ALA A 227 19.11 1.28 11.64
C ALA A 227 18.28 1.65 10.41
N ILE A 228 18.69 1.22 9.21
CA ILE A 228 18.01 1.60 7.95
C ILE A 228 16.90 0.60 7.60
N GLY A 229 17.13 -0.69 7.82
CA GLY A 229 16.27 -1.76 7.32
C GLY A 229 15.36 -2.43 8.34
N ALA A 230 15.54 -2.23 9.65
CA ALA A 230 14.72 -2.91 10.65
C ALA A 230 13.30 -2.31 10.70
N PRO A 231 12.23 -3.11 10.48
CA PRO A 231 10.85 -2.63 10.54
C PRO A 231 10.50 -1.89 11.84
N GLY A 232 11.00 -2.37 12.98
CA GLY A 232 10.72 -1.75 14.28
C GLY A 232 11.32 -0.35 14.42
N VAL A 233 12.57 -0.16 13.96
CA VAL A 233 13.27 1.12 14.01
C VAL A 233 12.65 2.11 13.03
N VAL A 234 12.40 1.68 11.79
CA VAL A 234 11.76 2.48 10.75
C VAL A 234 10.36 2.94 11.16
N LEU A 235 9.56 2.02 11.71
CA LEU A 235 8.24 2.34 12.26
C LEU A 235 8.32 3.36 13.39
N GLY A 236 9.26 3.18 14.32
CA GLY A 236 9.45 4.08 15.45
C GLY A 236 9.89 5.48 15.03
N ARG A 237 10.81 5.61 14.06
CA ARG A 237 11.19 6.92 13.49
C ARG A 237 10.03 7.60 12.78
N ALA A 238 9.27 6.86 11.98
CA ALA A 238 8.09 7.39 11.30
C ALA A 238 7.05 7.89 12.29
N LEU A 239 6.72 7.12 13.33
CA LEU A 239 5.80 7.59 14.36
C LEU A 239 6.36 8.79 15.13
N LEU A 240 7.64 8.79 15.50
CA LEU A 240 8.25 9.88 16.28
C LEU A 240 8.15 11.24 15.58
N ARG A 241 8.21 11.27 14.23
CA ARG A 241 8.05 12.51 13.45
C ARG A 241 6.64 13.10 13.53
N HIS A 242 5.62 12.30 13.86
CA HIS A 242 4.21 12.72 13.95
C HIS A 242 3.71 12.79 15.39
N ASP A 243 4.19 11.90 16.26
CA ASP A 243 3.92 11.84 17.70
C ASP A 243 5.25 11.81 18.48
N PRO A 244 5.75 12.98 18.95
CA PRO A 244 6.97 13.06 19.75
C PRO A 244 6.93 12.26 21.06
N THR A 245 5.73 11.92 21.56
CA THR A 245 5.54 11.20 22.84
C THR A 245 5.63 9.67 22.69
N VAL A 246 5.74 9.14 21.47
CA VAL A 246 5.67 7.68 21.21
C VAL A 246 6.80 6.88 21.90
N LEU A 247 7.91 7.53 22.22
CA LEU A 247 9.05 6.92 22.93
C LEU A 247 9.00 7.11 24.45
N ASP A 248 8.00 7.83 24.97
CA ASP A 248 7.85 8.03 26.40
C ASP A 248 7.50 6.71 27.08
N PRO A 249 7.93 6.48 28.35
CA PRO A 249 7.68 5.21 29.05
C PRO A 249 6.21 4.77 29.06
N ALA A 250 5.27 5.72 29.07
CA ALA A 250 3.84 5.44 29.07
C ALA A 250 3.32 4.93 27.71
N ARG A 251 3.86 5.41 26.59
CA ARG A 251 3.38 5.13 25.23
C ARG A 251 4.22 4.07 24.51
N TYR A 252 5.48 3.92 24.87
CA TYR A 252 6.43 3.05 24.18
C TYR A 252 6.00 1.56 24.14
N GLY A 253 5.21 1.11 25.13
CA GLY A 253 4.59 -0.21 25.09
C GLY A 253 3.69 -0.44 23.86
N GLU A 254 2.94 0.59 23.45
CA GLU A 254 2.08 0.55 22.26
C GLU A 254 2.90 0.40 20.98
N LEU A 255 4.05 1.07 20.89
CA LEU A 255 4.95 0.96 19.73
C LEU A 255 5.52 -0.45 19.60
N VAL A 256 5.94 -1.06 20.72
CA VAL A 256 6.44 -2.45 20.72
C VAL A 256 5.32 -3.43 20.36
N GLN A 257 4.11 -3.23 20.87
CA GLN A 257 2.94 -4.04 20.51
C GLN A 257 2.57 -3.90 19.04
N LEU A 258 2.52 -2.69 18.49
CA LEU A 258 2.29 -2.45 17.07
C LEU A 258 3.34 -3.17 16.21
N SER A 259 4.63 -3.03 16.55
CA SER A 259 5.71 -3.66 15.81
C SER A 259 5.63 -5.20 15.86
N TRP A 260 5.39 -5.78 17.04
CA TRP A 260 5.44 -7.23 17.25
C TRP A 260 4.13 -7.97 16.96
N GLN A 261 2.99 -7.41 17.35
CA GLN A 261 1.67 -8.03 17.19
C GLN A 261 0.96 -7.57 15.92
N GLY A 262 1.24 -6.36 15.44
CA GLY A 262 0.71 -5.83 14.17
C GLY A 262 1.65 -6.13 13.00
N LEU A 263 2.71 -5.34 12.86
CA LEU A 263 3.58 -5.33 11.68
C LEU A 263 4.27 -6.68 11.44
N ARG A 264 4.86 -7.30 12.46
CA ARG A 264 5.42 -8.65 12.32
C ARG A 264 4.36 -9.66 11.92
N ALA A 265 3.16 -9.62 12.49
CA ALA A 265 2.10 -10.58 12.14
C ALA A 265 1.66 -10.43 10.68
N TYR A 266 1.57 -9.19 10.20
CA TYR A 266 1.32 -8.87 8.80
C TYR A 266 2.42 -9.40 7.86
N LEU A 267 3.69 -9.13 8.20
CA LEU A 267 4.85 -9.53 7.40
C LEU A 267 5.18 -11.02 7.49
N ASP A 268 4.69 -11.74 8.51
CA ASP A 268 4.78 -13.21 8.64
C ASP A 268 3.82 -13.95 7.68
N ASN A 269 3.43 -13.30 6.59
CA ASN A 269 2.61 -13.88 5.55
C ASN A 269 3.50 -14.66 4.55
N PRO A 270 3.23 -15.95 4.29
CA PRO A 270 4.06 -16.78 3.42
C PRO A 270 4.10 -16.31 1.97
N VAL A 271 3.03 -15.69 1.45
CA VAL A 271 3.01 -15.13 0.09
C VAL A 271 3.92 -13.91 0.02
N ILE A 272 3.83 -13.00 0.98
CA ILE A 272 4.73 -11.84 1.08
C ILE A 272 6.17 -12.33 1.13
N LEU A 273 6.52 -13.17 2.10
CA LEU A 273 7.91 -13.64 2.29
C LEU A 273 8.44 -14.41 1.07
N SER A 274 7.63 -15.22 0.40
CA SER A 274 8.09 -15.95 -0.80
C SER A 274 8.32 -15.05 -2.01
N SER A 275 7.65 -13.89 -2.08
CA SER A 275 7.84 -12.93 -3.16
C SER A 275 9.09 -12.04 -2.99
N LEU A 276 9.67 -12.01 -1.80
CA LEU A 276 10.79 -11.13 -1.46
C LEU A 276 12.16 -11.83 -1.62
N PRO A 277 13.17 -11.15 -2.17
CA PRO A 277 14.52 -11.70 -2.27
C PRO A 277 15.21 -11.71 -0.90
N GLY A 278 15.95 -12.77 -0.58
CA GLY A 278 16.74 -12.84 0.65
C GLY A 278 17.10 -14.26 1.05
N LYS A 279 18.11 -14.43 1.91
CA LYS A 279 18.58 -15.75 2.37
C LYS A 279 17.68 -16.32 3.46
N ASN A 280 17.13 -15.44 4.30
CA ASN A 280 16.23 -15.79 5.39
C ASN A 280 15.11 -14.73 5.50
N ALA A 281 14.08 -15.01 6.32
CA ALA A 281 12.91 -14.13 6.43
C ALA A 281 13.22 -12.72 6.95
N VAL A 282 14.26 -12.56 7.79
CA VAL A 282 14.68 -11.25 8.29
C VAL A 282 15.35 -10.45 7.17
N ASP A 283 16.28 -11.07 6.43
CA ASP A 283 16.93 -10.43 5.27
C ASP A 283 15.90 -10.00 4.22
N GLN A 284 14.89 -10.85 3.97
CA GLN A 284 13.80 -10.56 3.02
C GLN A 284 13.02 -9.30 3.41
N VAL A 285 12.62 -9.21 4.68
CA VAL A 285 11.85 -8.06 5.17
C VAL A 285 12.71 -6.81 5.25
N MET A 286 13.95 -6.90 5.76
CA MET A 286 14.84 -5.75 5.85
C MET A 286 15.22 -5.21 4.46
N GLY A 287 15.49 -6.10 3.50
CA GLY A 287 15.70 -5.73 2.11
C GLY A 287 14.49 -5.02 1.53
N ALA A 288 13.28 -5.56 1.75
CA ALA A 288 12.04 -4.92 1.33
C ALA A 288 11.85 -3.52 1.95
N VAL A 289 12.14 -3.34 3.24
CA VAL A 289 12.04 -2.05 3.93
C VAL A 289 12.88 -0.98 3.25
N VAL A 290 14.10 -1.33 2.84
CA VAL A 290 15.00 -0.41 2.12
C VAL A 290 14.56 -0.23 0.66
N ASP A 291 14.37 -1.32 -0.08
CA ASP A 291 14.06 -1.28 -1.51
C ASP A 291 12.70 -0.61 -1.80
N GLY A 292 11.73 -0.83 -0.93
CA GLY A 292 10.37 -0.30 -1.03
C GLY A 292 10.14 1.02 -0.30
N GLY A 293 11.19 1.65 0.26
CA GLY A 293 11.10 2.94 0.94
C GLY A 293 10.10 2.95 2.09
N PHE A 294 10.04 1.89 2.89
CA PHE A 294 8.97 1.67 3.86
C PHE A 294 8.83 2.81 4.88
N GLU A 295 9.94 3.46 5.25
CA GLU A 295 9.90 4.63 6.14
C GLU A 295 9.12 5.80 5.54
N SER A 296 9.34 6.09 4.26
CA SER A 296 8.59 7.12 3.54
C SER A 296 7.12 6.76 3.34
N VAL A 297 6.80 5.46 3.21
CA VAL A 297 5.41 4.97 3.14
C VAL A 297 4.67 5.20 4.46
N LEU A 298 5.32 4.90 5.58
CA LEU A 298 4.74 5.13 6.90
C LEU A 298 4.59 6.63 7.19
N ASP A 299 5.59 7.44 6.84
CA ASP A 299 5.56 8.89 7.03
C ASP A 299 4.36 9.53 6.28
N GLU A 300 4.15 9.11 5.02
CA GLU A 300 3.01 9.47 4.18
C GLU A 300 1.67 9.04 4.78
N HIS A 301 1.60 7.80 5.28
CA HIS A 301 0.39 7.26 5.88
C HIS A 301 0.01 8.00 7.16
N PHE A 302 0.98 8.25 8.04
CA PHE A 302 0.74 8.94 9.30
C PHE A 302 0.34 10.39 9.09
N TRP A 303 0.98 11.11 8.16
CA TRP A 303 0.56 12.46 7.77
C TRP A 303 -0.92 12.50 7.33
N LEU A 304 -1.34 11.53 6.51
CA LEU A 304 -2.72 11.48 6.01
C LEU A 304 -3.73 11.10 7.12
N ARG A 305 -3.36 10.16 8.00
CA ARG A 305 -4.23 9.67 9.07
C ARG A 305 -4.35 10.67 10.22
N ALA A 306 -3.29 11.37 10.57
CA ALA A 306 -3.30 12.37 11.64
C ALA A 306 -4.33 13.48 11.41
N GLN A 307 -4.62 13.82 10.15
CA GLN A 307 -5.62 14.83 9.77
C GLN A 307 -7.08 14.42 10.06
N ASN A 308 -7.36 13.12 10.19
CA ASN A 308 -8.73 12.60 10.26
C ASN A 308 -8.96 11.69 11.48
N LEU A 309 -7.97 11.56 12.37
CA LEU A 309 -8.09 10.75 13.58
C LEU A 309 -8.70 11.58 14.73
N PRO A 310 -9.71 11.07 15.45
CA PRO A 310 -10.24 11.75 16.64
C PRO A 310 -9.19 11.95 17.73
N GLU A 311 -8.34 10.94 17.94
CA GLU A 311 -7.24 10.96 18.92
C GLU A 311 -5.98 11.67 18.37
N GLY A 312 -6.04 12.27 17.17
CA GLY A 312 -4.91 12.93 16.52
C GLY A 312 -3.69 12.02 16.35
N ALA A 313 -2.49 12.58 16.54
CA ALA A 313 -1.22 11.86 16.42
C ALA A 313 -1.07 10.70 17.43
N ALA A 314 -1.61 10.86 18.64
CA ALA A 314 -1.51 9.84 19.68
C ALA A 314 -2.23 8.54 19.28
N GLY A 315 -3.33 8.61 18.53
CA GLY A 315 -4.06 7.42 18.08
C GLY A 315 -3.42 6.65 16.92
N LEU A 316 -2.37 7.18 16.28
CA LEU A 316 -1.79 6.61 15.05
C LEU A 316 -1.30 5.17 15.21
N ALA A 317 -0.66 4.87 16.35
CA ALA A 317 -0.13 3.52 16.59
C ALA A 317 -1.26 2.48 16.66
N LYS A 318 -2.33 2.81 17.38
CA LYS A 318 -3.51 1.95 17.56
C LYS A 318 -4.33 1.82 16.28
N ASP A 319 -4.48 2.90 15.51
CA ASP A 319 -5.16 2.90 14.20
C ASP A 319 -4.43 1.99 13.20
N LEU A 320 -3.10 2.11 13.12
CA LEU A 320 -2.31 1.25 12.25
C LEU A 320 -2.35 -0.22 12.70
N GLN A 321 -2.24 -0.50 14.01
CA GLN A 321 -2.32 -1.86 14.54
C GLN A 321 -3.66 -2.52 14.18
N SER A 322 -4.75 -1.78 14.35
CA SER A 322 -6.10 -2.24 14.02
C SER A 322 -6.29 -2.49 12.52
N SER A 323 -5.60 -1.73 11.68
CA SER A 323 -5.67 -1.87 10.21
C SER A 323 -4.85 -3.05 9.68
N LEU A 324 -3.70 -3.35 10.30
CA LEU A 324 -2.87 -4.51 9.95
C LEU A 324 -3.50 -5.85 10.39
N GLY A 325 -4.46 -5.80 11.32
CA GLY A 325 -5.10 -6.97 11.92
C GLY A 325 -6.21 -7.62 11.09
N LEU A 326 -6.48 -7.16 9.85
CA LEU A 326 -7.54 -7.69 9.02
C LEU A 326 -7.36 -9.19 8.77
N ARG A 327 -8.32 -9.98 9.25
CA ARG A 327 -8.47 -11.38 8.89
C ARG A 327 -9.47 -11.49 7.76
N ALA A 328 -8.94 -11.40 6.55
CA ALA A 328 -9.78 -11.50 5.37
C ALA A 328 -10.38 -12.91 5.27
N GLY A 329 -11.66 -12.99 4.87
CA GLY A 329 -12.44 -14.22 4.90
C GLY A 329 -12.07 -15.22 3.80
N SER A 330 -12.86 -16.30 3.75
CA SER A 330 -12.80 -17.27 2.66
C SER A 330 -14.09 -17.20 1.82
N PHE A 331 -14.04 -17.76 0.62
CA PHE A 331 -15.19 -17.93 -0.24
C PHE A 331 -15.24 -19.38 -0.73
N SER A 332 -16.41 -20.00 -0.63
CA SER A 332 -16.62 -21.39 -1.01
C SER A 332 -17.22 -21.51 -2.41
N PHE A 333 -16.47 -22.11 -3.33
CA PHE A 333 -17.03 -22.54 -4.62
C PHE A 333 -17.84 -23.83 -4.46
N HIS A 334 -18.95 -23.93 -5.18
CA HIS A 334 -19.77 -25.13 -5.23
C HIS A 334 -19.29 -26.06 -6.35
N SER A 335 -19.25 -27.36 -6.09
CA SER A 335 -18.95 -28.38 -7.10
C SER A 335 -20.05 -28.44 -8.16
N VAL A 336 -19.65 -28.58 -9.43
CA VAL A 336 -20.57 -28.81 -10.55
C VAL A 336 -20.40 -30.25 -11.01
N GLY A 337 -21.49 -31.01 -11.02
CA GLY A 337 -21.49 -32.45 -11.31
C GLY A 337 -21.03 -33.31 -10.13
N GLY A 338 -21.78 -34.38 -9.83
CA GLY A 338 -21.50 -35.29 -8.72
C GLY A 338 -21.98 -34.78 -7.34
N PRO A 339 -21.54 -35.43 -6.24
CA PRO A 339 -21.98 -35.08 -4.88
C PRO A 339 -21.59 -33.66 -4.49
N ALA A 340 -22.57 -32.94 -3.93
CA ALA A 340 -22.40 -31.55 -3.51
C ALA A 340 -21.29 -31.43 -2.45
N HIS A 341 -20.25 -30.66 -2.77
CA HIS A 341 -19.22 -30.28 -1.80
C HIS A 341 -18.73 -28.85 -2.06
N LYS A 342 -18.20 -28.24 -1.00
CA LYS A 342 -17.64 -26.88 -1.03
C LYS A 342 -16.12 -26.93 -1.21
N ILE A 343 -15.59 -25.96 -1.96
CA ILE A 343 -14.16 -25.73 -2.17
C ILE A 343 -13.83 -24.34 -1.61
N PRO A 344 -13.44 -24.23 -0.32
CA PRO A 344 -13.13 -22.94 0.29
C PRO A 344 -11.79 -22.41 -0.21
N VAL A 345 -11.76 -21.13 -0.58
CA VAL A 345 -10.59 -20.40 -1.10
C VAL A 345 -10.45 -19.08 -0.33
N ARG A 346 -9.25 -18.77 0.15
CA ARG A 346 -8.92 -17.59 0.96
C ARG A 346 -8.96 -16.37 0.07
N SER A 347 -9.49 -15.27 0.59
CA SER A 347 -9.57 -13.99 -0.09
C SER A 347 -8.79 -12.98 0.74
N HIS A 348 -7.50 -12.82 0.52
CA HIS A 348 -6.62 -12.04 1.42
C HIS A 348 -5.74 -11.00 0.72
N VAL A 349 -5.37 -11.25 -0.55
CA VAL A 349 -4.77 -10.21 -1.42
C VAL A 349 -5.87 -9.39 -2.06
N ALA A 350 -6.95 -10.07 -2.44
CA ALA A 350 -8.17 -9.51 -2.97
C ALA A 350 -9.34 -9.88 -2.05
N VAL A 351 -10.20 -8.92 -1.71
CA VAL A 351 -11.27 -9.07 -0.72
C VAL A 351 -12.59 -8.56 -1.27
N PRO A 352 -13.71 -9.28 -1.09
CA PRO A 352 -15.03 -8.75 -1.39
C PRO A 352 -15.50 -7.80 -0.27
N PHE A 353 -16.13 -6.70 -0.66
CA PHE A 353 -16.81 -5.78 0.24
C PHE A 353 -18.28 -6.20 0.38
N GLY A 354 -18.67 -6.65 1.59
CA GLY A 354 -20.08 -6.92 1.95
C GLY A 354 -20.54 -8.40 1.95
N ASP A 355 -19.81 -9.33 1.33
CA ASP A 355 -20.25 -10.75 1.17
C ASP A 355 -19.14 -11.78 1.46
N ALA A 356 -18.27 -11.54 2.45
CA ALA A 356 -17.26 -12.52 2.86
C ALA A 356 -17.85 -13.60 3.79
N GLU A 357 -17.60 -14.90 3.51
CA GLU A 357 -17.86 -15.96 4.49
C GLU A 357 -16.74 -15.95 5.55
N ALA A 358 -17.08 -16.32 6.80
CA ALA A 358 -16.12 -16.52 7.87
C ALA A 358 -15.00 -17.51 7.46
N GLU A 359 -13.77 -17.29 7.94
CA GLU A 359 -12.74 -18.34 7.88
C GLU A 359 -13.17 -19.53 8.75
N PRO A 360 -12.91 -20.78 8.33
CA PRO A 360 -13.11 -21.93 9.20
C PRO A 360 -12.26 -21.76 10.47
N ALA A 361 -12.86 -21.94 11.65
CA ALA A 361 -12.24 -21.71 12.94
C ALA A 361 -10.86 -22.40 13.08
N ASP A 362 -9.82 -21.62 13.37
CA ASP A 362 -8.54 -22.16 13.78
C ASP A 362 -8.66 -22.76 15.19
N LYS A 363 -8.17 -23.98 15.38
CA LYS A 363 -8.03 -24.57 16.73
C LYS A 363 -6.90 -23.85 17.46
N VAL A 364 -7.23 -22.82 18.23
CA VAL A 364 -6.33 -22.24 19.22
C VAL A 364 -6.68 -22.85 20.58
N ASN A 365 -5.75 -23.60 21.17
CA ASN A 365 -5.91 -24.24 22.49
C ASN A 365 -7.14 -25.16 22.67
N GLY A 366 -7.51 -25.92 21.63
CA GLY A 366 -8.57 -26.94 21.74
C GLY A 366 -10.01 -26.41 21.72
N ALA A 367 -10.22 -25.09 21.77
CA ALA A 367 -11.53 -24.46 21.61
C ALA A 367 -11.73 -23.97 20.15
N LEU A 368 -12.90 -24.25 19.56
CA LEU A 368 -13.31 -23.59 18.32
C LEU A 368 -13.76 -22.17 18.67
N ALA A 369 -12.93 -21.17 18.44
CA ALA A 369 -13.39 -19.80 18.42
C ALA A 369 -14.03 -19.53 17.03
N PRO A 370 -15.33 -19.21 16.94
CA PRO A 370 -15.92 -18.82 15.67
C PRO A 370 -15.18 -17.57 15.16
N SER A 371 -14.62 -17.64 13.96
CA SER A 371 -14.14 -16.43 13.29
C SER A 371 -15.36 -15.75 12.67
N ALA A 372 -15.66 -14.51 13.07
CA ALA A 372 -16.69 -13.73 12.38
C ALA A 372 -16.12 -13.24 11.05
N PRO A 373 -16.94 -13.13 9.98
CA PRO A 373 -16.49 -12.48 8.76
C PRO A 373 -16.05 -11.04 9.06
N ALA A 374 -15.00 -10.57 8.37
CA ALA A 374 -14.48 -9.23 8.55
C ALA A 374 -15.57 -8.19 8.31
N ARG A 375 -15.71 -7.23 9.23
CA ARG A 375 -16.74 -6.19 9.12
C ARG A 375 -16.41 -5.26 7.95
N PRO A 376 -17.39 -4.72 7.20
CA PRO A 376 -17.14 -3.80 6.10
C PRO A 376 -16.22 -2.63 6.47
N ASP A 377 -16.38 -2.05 7.67
CA ASP A 377 -15.51 -0.98 8.16
C ASP A 377 -14.05 -1.39 8.36
N GLU A 378 -13.80 -2.62 8.80
CA GLU A 378 -12.45 -3.17 8.97
C GLU A 378 -11.77 -3.35 7.61
N VAL A 379 -12.52 -3.88 6.63
CA VAL A 379 -12.04 -4.02 5.25
C VAL A 379 -11.72 -2.66 4.64
N ARG A 380 -12.61 -1.68 4.80
CA ARG A 380 -12.39 -0.29 4.34
C ARG A 380 -11.14 0.31 4.99
N ARG A 381 -11.03 0.23 6.32
CA ARG A 381 -9.90 0.77 7.07
C ARG A 381 -8.59 0.20 6.54
N SER A 382 -8.52 -1.12 6.38
CA SER A 382 -7.32 -1.83 5.92
C SER A 382 -6.99 -1.51 4.46
N PHE A 383 -8.00 -1.44 3.58
CA PHE A 383 -7.79 -1.04 2.18
C PHE A 383 -7.29 0.41 2.06
N ASN A 384 -7.68 1.29 2.98
CA ASN A 384 -7.21 2.68 3.06
C ASN A 384 -5.83 2.86 3.72
N THR A 385 -5.12 1.76 3.97
CA THR A 385 -3.67 1.77 4.31
C THR A 385 -2.86 1.36 3.09
N PRO A 386 -1.52 1.53 3.07
CA PRO A 386 -0.69 1.05 1.96
C PRO A 386 -0.57 -0.49 1.90
N PHE A 387 -1.07 -1.21 2.91
CA PHE A 387 -0.96 -2.66 3.07
C PHE A 387 -2.10 -3.44 2.41
N TRP A 388 -2.08 -4.76 2.50
CA TRP A 388 -3.18 -5.60 2.00
C TRP A 388 -4.51 -5.27 2.71
N PRO A 389 -5.65 -5.41 2.01
CA PRO A 389 -5.79 -5.95 0.66
C PRO A 389 -5.46 -4.96 -0.45
N HIS A 390 -4.95 -5.49 -1.56
CA HIS A 390 -4.64 -4.72 -2.77
C HIS A 390 -5.83 -4.61 -3.71
N VAL A 391 -6.69 -5.63 -3.76
CA VAL A 391 -7.91 -5.54 -4.58
C VAL A 391 -9.12 -5.52 -3.67
N LEU A 392 -9.93 -4.48 -3.78
CA LEU A 392 -11.25 -4.45 -3.17
C LEU A 392 -12.31 -4.62 -4.25
N ALA A 393 -13.06 -5.70 -4.17
CA ALA A 393 -14.15 -5.97 -5.10
C ALA A 393 -15.48 -5.66 -4.42
N THR A 394 -16.34 -4.88 -5.07
CA THR A 394 -17.62 -4.46 -4.51
C THR A 394 -18.72 -4.42 -5.57
N THR A 395 -19.97 -4.34 -5.12
CA THR A 395 -21.12 -4.08 -5.98
C THR A 395 -21.45 -2.59 -6.02
N SER A 396 -22.32 -2.17 -6.93
CA SER A 396 -22.88 -0.80 -6.97
C SER A 396 -23.58 -0.38 -5.67
N VAL A 397 -24.03 -1.36 -4.87
CA VAL A 397 -24.86 -1.17 -3.66
C VAL A 397 -23.99 -0.98 -2.40
N GLY A 398 -22.66 -1.00 -2.53
CA GLY A 398 -21.71 -0.76 -1.45
C GLY A 398 -21.65 0.71 -1.01
N GLN A 399 -22.67 1.15 -0.26
CA GLN A 399 -22.79 2.35 0.59
C GLN A 399 -22.30 3.68 0.00
N GLU A 400 -23.25 4.57 -0.31
CA GLU A 400 -23.01 6.01 -0.41
C GLU A 400 -22.18 6.52 0.78
N GLY A 401 -21.24 7.45 0.53
CA GLY A 401 -20.44 8.09 1.60
C GLY A 401 -19.14 7.38 2.05
N LEU A 402 -18.74 6.26 1.44
CA LEU A 402 -17.43 5.64 1.68
C LEU A 402 -16.34 6.15 0.73
N ASP A 403 -15.13 6.34 1.24
CA ASP A 403 -13.97 6.80 0.47
C ASP A 403 -12.84 5.76 0.43
N PHE A 404 -12.20 5.63 -0.74
CA PHE A 404 -11.13 4.66 -1.03
C PHE A 404 -9.88 5.29 -1.67
N HIS A 405 -9.82 6.62 -1.78
CA HIS A 405 -8.74 7.40 -2.38
C HIS A 405 -7.35 7.41 -1.71
N PRO A 406 -7.17 7.11 -0.39
CA PRO A 406 -5.88 7.29 0.30
C PRO A 406 -4.69 6.64 -0.41
N TRP A 407 -4.87 5.38 -0.83
CA TRP A 407 -3.85 4.55 -1.45
C TRP A 407 -4.33 3.85 -2.71
N CYS A 408 -5.47 4.27 -3.27
CA CYS A 408 -6.01 3.72 -4.51
C CYS A 408 -6.24 4.83 -5.54
N SER A 409 -5.75 4.60 -6.74
CA SER A 409 -5.87 5.46 -7.92
C SER A 409 -6.46 4.72 -9.12
N HIS A 410 -6.81 3.43 -8.97
CA HIS A 410 -7.24 2.54 -10.05
C HIS A 410 -8.68 2.07 -9.81
N VAL A 411 -9.54 2.24 -10.81
CA VAL A 411 -10.92 1.77 -10.80
C VAL A 411 -11.14 0.79 -11.95
N VAL A 412 -11.70 -0.37 -11.62
CA VAL A 412 -12.11 -1.39 -12.59
C VAL A 412 -13.62 -1.42 -12.66
N HIS A 413 -14.16 -1.11 -13.82
CA HIS A 413 -15.57 -1.36 -14.11
C HIS A 413 -15.68 -2.77 -14.68
N TRP A 414 -15.84 -3.76 -13.77
CA TRP A 414 -16.08 -5.13 -14.19
C TRP A 414 -17.33 -5.20 -15.05
N ASP A 415 -18.39 -4.49 -14.64
CA ASP A 415 -19.52 -4.14 -15.47
C ASP A 415 -19.76 -2.63 -15.44
N LEU A 416 -20.10 -2.06 -16.59
CA LEU A 416 -20.48 -0.65 -16.71
C LEU A 416 -21.72 -0.35 -15.88
N SER A 417 -21.78 0.87 -15.34
CA SER A 417 -22.99 1.36 -14.68
C SER A 417 -24.14 1.54 -15.68
N SER A 418 -25.36 1.57 -15.17
CA SER A 418 -26.56 1.83 -15.97
C SER A 418 -26.73 3.29 -16.36
N ASN A 419 -26.18 4.22 -15.57
CA ASN A 419 -26.32 5.66 -15.78
C ASN A 419 -24.95 6.37 -15.56
N PRO A 420 -24.78 7.61 -16.07
CA PRO A 420 -23.54 8.38 -15.96
C PRO A 420 -23.25 8.89 -14.53
N LEU A 421 -24.27 9.12 -13.71
CA LEU A 421 -24.12 9.57 -12.32
C LEU A 421 -23.44 8.49 -11.47
N ASP A 422 -23.89 7.24 -11.58
CA ASP A 422 -23.28 6.07 -10.94
C ASP A 422 -21.82 5.90 -11.35
N LEU A 423 -21.50 6.15 -12.63
CA LEU A 423 -20.12 6.09 -13.13
C LEU A 423 -19.26 7.14 -12.42
N GLU A 424 -19.76 8.37 -12.33
CA GLU A 424 -19.10 9.48 -11.66
C GLU A 424 -18.95 9.24 -10.15
N GLN A 425 -19.97 8.72 -9.47
CA GLN A 425 -19.90 8.38 -8.06
C GLN A 425 -18.91 7.25 -7.77
N ARG A 426 -18.85 6.21 -8.62
CA ARG A 426 -17.87 5.11 -8.53
C ARG A 426 -16.44 5.63 -8.67
N GLU A 427 -16.19 6.49 -9.66
CA GLU A 427 -14.89 7.13 -9.85
C GLU A 427 -14.55 8.12 -8.73
N GLY A 428 -15.54 8.83 -8.20
CA GLY A 428 -15.41 9.77 -7.10
C GLY A 428 -14.88 9.14 -5.82
N ARG A 429 -15.06 7.82 -5.63
CA ARG A 429 -14.55 7.09 -4.46
C ARG A 429 -13.02 7.11 -4.33
N VAL A 430 -12.31 7.23 -5.45
CA VAL A 430 -10.84 7.29 -5.49
C VAL A 430 -10.32 8.69 -5.83
N ARG A 431 -11.21 9.62 -6.16
CA ARG A 431 -10.87 11.00 -6.55
C ARG A 431 -11.42 12.00 -5.52
N ARG A 432 -10.68 12.14 -4.41
CA ARG A 432 -10.99 13.06 -3.30
C ARG A 432 -9.77 13.89 -2.89
N TYR A 433 -9.98 14.77 -1.92
CA TYR A 433 -8.94 15.52 -1.22
C TYR A 433 -7.73 14.63 -0.89
N ALA A 434 -6.53 15.12 -1.19
CA ALA A 434 -5.27 14.41 -0.94
C ALA A 434 -5.22 12.95 -1.45
N GLY A 435 -5.99 12.60 -2.49
CA GLY A 435 -5.94 11.27 -3.11
C GLY A 435 -4.57 10.89 -3.64
N LEU A 436 -4.30 9.58 -3.78
CA LEU A 436 -3.00 9.06 -4.21
C LEU A 436 -2.48 9.72 -5.51
N ALA A 437 -3.35 9.92 -6.51
CA ALA A 437 -2.97 10.56 -7.78
C ALA A 437 -2.50 12.02 -7.60
N VAL A 438 -3.16 12.76 -6.72
CA VAL A 438 -2.80 14.15 -6.37
C VAL A 438 -1.45 14.17 -5.67
N ARG A 439 -1.27 13.31 -4.67
CA ARG A 439 -0.04 13.27 -3.87
C ARG A 439 1.18 12.89 -4.72
N ARG A 440 1.04 11.93 -5.64
CA ARG A 440 2.09 11.59 -6.62
C ARG A 440 2.43 12.74 -7.55
N ARG A 441 1.41 13.46 -8.01
CA ARG A 441 1.62 14.64 -8.86
C ARG A 441 2.38 15.74 -8.12
N LEU A 442 1.98 16.03 -6.87
CA LEU A 442 2.71 16.97 -6.01
C LEU A 442 4.15 16.54 -5.80
N SER A 443 4.38 15.29 -5.43
CA SER A 443 5.73 14.78 -5.21
C SER A 443 6.59 14.89 -6.47
N THR A 444 6.02 14.72 -7.66
CA THR A 444 6.75 14.94 -8.93
C THR A 444 7.10 16.40 -9.16
N MET A 445 6.21 17.32 -8.77
CA MET A 445 6.38 18.76 -8.97
C MET A 445 7.34 19.38 -7.95
N LEU A 446 7.29 18.93 -6.70
CA LEU A 446 7.94 19.56 -5.54
C LEU A 446 9.00 18.63 -4.91
N HIS A 447 9.51 17.62 -5.62
CA HIS A 447 10.38 16.59 -5.02
C HIS A 447 11.62 17.20 -4.35
N LYS A 448 12.28 18.12 -5.05
CA LYS A 448 13.55 18.71 -4.61
C LYS A 448 13.34 19.66 -3.45
N GLU A 449 12.28 20.45 -3.51
CA GLU A 449 11.86 21.38 -2.47
C GLU A 449 11.46 20.59 -1.22
N ALA A 450 10.66 19.54 -1.39
CA ALA A 450 10.19 18.67 -0.30
C ALA A 450 11.32 18.02 0.50
N LEU A 451 12.45 17.68 -0.14
CA LEU A 451 13.57 16.97 0.47
C LEU A 451 14.82 17.84 0.71
N GLY A 452 14.88 19.05 0.14
CA GLY A 452 16.07 19.91 0.14
C GLY A 452 16.15 20.90 1.32
N ASP A 453 15.08 21.10 2.07
CA ASP A 453 15.05 22.00 3.21
C ASP A 453 15.72 21.36 4.44
N ALA A 454 16.68 22.05 5.05
CA ALA A 454 17.36 21.63 6.28
C ALA A 454 16.38 21.44 7.46
N ALA A 455 15.21 22.09 7.43
CA ALA A 455 14.15 21.89 8.42
C ALA A 455 13.52 20.48 8.37
N VAL A 456 13.62 19.76 7.25
CA VAL A 456 13.12 18.38 7.08
C VAL A 456 13.80 17.41 8.05
N SER A 457 15.02 17.71 8.52
CA SER A 457 15.73 16.95 9.55
C SER A 457 14.97 16.85 10.89
N SER A 458 13.97 17.71 11.12
CA SER A 458 13.24 17.82 12.39
C SER A 458 11.76 17.46 12.32
N GLY A 459 11.23 17.17 11.13
CA GLY A 459 9.79 16.91 10.93
C GLY A 459 9.50 16.04 9.70
N SER A 460 8.23 15.71 9.48
CA SER A 460 7.83 14.93 8.31
C SER A 460 8.01 15.74 7.00
N PRO A 461 8.66 15.17 5.97
CA PRO A 461 8.69 15.75 4.61
C PRO A 461 7.30 16.11 4.07
N TRP A 462 6.24 15.38 4.47
CA TRP A 462 4.88 15.65 4.02
C TRP A 462 4.30 16.94 4.58
N HIS A 463 4.62 17.34 5.81
CA HIS A 463 4.22 18.64 6.33
C HIS A 463 4.92 19.78 5.59
N HIS A 464 6.18 19.59 5.15
CA HIS A 464 6.85 20.57 4.32
C HIS A 464 6.24 20.63 2.91
N LEU A 465 6.02 19.48 2.27
CA LEU A 465 5.36 19.38 0.97
C LEU A 465 3.97 20.02 1.00
N GLN A 466 3.17 19.78 2.04
CA GLN A 466 1.85 20.40 2.19
C GLN A 466 1.94 21.93 2.26
N ARG A 467 2.84 22.48 3.09
CA ARG A 467 3.05 23.94 3.19
C ARG A 467 3.46 24.56 1.85
N GLN A 468 4.32 23.89 1.09
CA GLN A 468 4.69 24.32 -0.26
C GLN A 468 3.54 24.15 -1.26
N ALA A 469 2.71 23.11 -1.10
CA ALA A 469 1.54 22.91 -1.94
C ALA A 469 0.49 24.02 -1.70
N GLU A 470 0.32 24.47 -0.46
CA GLU A 470 -0.59 25.57 -0.09
C GLU A 470 -0.19 26.93 -0.69
N THR A 471 1.08 27.12 -1.09
CA THR A 471 1.53 28.31 -1.82
C THR A 471 1.40 28.18 -3.34
N LEU A 472 1.02 27.01 -3.86
CA LEU A 472 0.72 26.84 -5.28
C LEU A 472 -0.58 27.56 -5.61
N VAL A 473 -0.45 28.71 -6.24
CA VAL A 473 -1.56 29.52 -6.70
C VAL A 473 -1.58 29.49 -8.23
N ASP A 474 -2.75 29.27 -8.81
CA ASP A 474 -2.95 29.39 -10.26
C ASP A 474 -3.24 30.85 -10.65
N ALA A 475 -3.40 31.13 -11.95
CA ALA A 475 -3.71 32.49 -12.42
C ALA A 475 -5.00 33.07 -11.79
N SER A 476 -5.92 32.23 -11.31
CA SER A 476 -7.16 32.67 -10.66
C SER A 476 -7.02 32.99 -9.17
N GLY A 477 -5.94 32.58 -8.51
CA GLY A 477 -5.81 32.77 -7.06
C GLY A 477 -6.50 31.71 -6.20
N LEU A 478 -7.34 30.86 -6.80
CA LEU A 478 -8.40 30.13 -6.08
C LEU A 478 -8.31 28.61 -6.24
N ARG A 479 -7.36 28.09 -7.01
CA ARG A 479 -7.23 26.65 -7.21
C ARG A 479 -6.58 26.00 -5.99
N PRO A 480 -7.30 25.11 -5.29
CA PRO A 480 -6.71 24.42 -4.16
C PRO A 480 -5.66 23.40 -4.62
N TRP A 481 -4.65 23.16 -3.79
CA TRP A 481 -3.53 22.29 -4.12
C TRP A 481 -3.90 20.82 -4.36
N TRP A 482 -5.09 20.38 -3.92
CA TRP A 482 -5.60 19.03 -4.16
C TRP A 482 -6.31 18.87 -5.51
N VAL A 483 -6.37 19.90 -6.34
CA VAL A 483 -6.86 19.83 -7.71
C VAL A 483 -5.73 20.17 -8.65
N LEU A 484 -5.02 19.15 -9.15
CA LEU A 484 -3.86 19.34 -10.01
C LEU A 484 -4.09 18.77 -11.41
N GLU A 485 -3.53 19.45 -12.40
CA GLU A 485 -3.45 18.92 -13.74
C GLU A 485 -2.54 17.70 -13.77
N LYS A 486 -2.93 16.71 -14.59
CA LYS A 486 -2.23 15.42 -14.72
C LYS A 486 -2.26 14.54 -13.45
N ALA A 487 -3.06 14.91 -12.43
CA ALA A 487 -3.40 14.03 -11.31
C ALA A 487 -4.63 13.18 -11.66
N GLU A 488 -4.44 12.21 -12.56
CA GLU A 488 -5.53 11.39 -13.08
C GLU A 488 -5.58 10.00 -12.44
N ILE A 489 -6.80 9.45 -12.37
CA ILE A 489 -7.05 8.06 -11.96
C ILE A 489 -7.02 7.15 -13.18
N SER A 490 -6.55 5.92 -12.99
CA SER A 490 -6.57 4.87 -14.00
C SER A 490 -7.93 4.19 -14.04
N ARG A 491 -8.52 4.07 -15.23
CA ARG A 491 -9.81 3.41 -15.46
C ARG A 491 -9.61 2.18 -16.31
N HIS A 492 -10.12 1.05 -15.85
CA HIS A 492 -10.11 -0.19 -16.62
C HIS A 492 -11.54 -0.60 -16.95
N VAL A 493 -11.80 -0.74 -18.25
CA VAL A 493 -13.01 -1.33 -18.80
C VAL A 493 -12.57 -2.48 -19.68
N PHE A 494 -13.11 -3.68 -19.46
CA PHE A 494 -12.71 -4.85 -20.22
C PHE A 494 -13.68 -5.12 -21.36
N GLU A 495 -13.19 -4.93 -22.57
CA GLU A 495 -13.93 -5.29 -23.78
C GLU A 495 -13.82 -6.79 -24.06
N ARG A 496 -14.96 -7.39 -24.45
CA ARG A 496 -15.00 -8.73 -25.03
C ARG A 496 -14.97 -8.60 -26.55
N PRO A 497 -14.37 -9.56 -27.29
CA PRO A 497 -14.46 -9.58 -28.74
C PRO A 497 -15.92 -9.44 -29.20
N PHE A 498 -16.16 -8.51 -30.13
CA PHE A 498 -17.51 -8.16 -30.64
C PHE A 498 -18.49 -7.62 -29.58
N GLY A 499 -17.98 -7.16 -28.44
CA GLY A 499 -18.76 -6.54 -27.37
C GLY A 499 -19.20 -5.11 -27.73
N ARG A 500 -20.14 -4.58 -26.94
CA ARG A 500 -20.59 -3.18 -27.02
C ARG A 500 -20.09 -2.34 -25.84
N ASP A 501 -19.21 -2.91 -25.02
CA ASP A 501 -18.77 -2.31 -23.76
C ASP A 501 -18.03 -0.98 -24.03
N MET A 502 -17.19 -0.89 -25.07
CA MET A 502 -16.51 0.37 -25.39
C MET A 502 -17.42 1.45 -25.97
N SER A 503 -18.35 1.09 -26.87
CA SER A 503 -19.35 2.03 -27.38
C SER A 503 -20.26 2.57 -26.27
N ARG A 504 -20.69 1.69 -25.35
CA ARG A 504 -21.48 2.09 -24.18
C ARG A 504 -20.70 2.99 -23.23
N PHE A 505 -19.42 2.69 -23.00
CA PHE A 505 -18.58 3.54 -22.17
C PHE A 505 -18.38 4.93 -22.78
N ALA A 506 -18.23 5.03 -24.10
CA ALA A 506 -18.17 6.31 -24.81
C ALA A 506 -19.47 7.11 -24.64
N GLN A 507 -20.63 6.45 -24.80
CA GLN A 507 -21.95 7.06 -24.55
C GLN A 507 -22.11 7.53 -23.10
N LEU A 508 -21.71 6.72 -22.11
CA LEU A 508 -21.78 7.12 -20.69
C LEU A 508 -20.89 8.34 -20.38
N ARG A 509 -19.71 8.43 -21.02
CA ARG A 509 -18.82 9.60 -20.87
C ARG A 509 -19.45 10.87 -21.43
N GLU A 510 -20.11 10.75 -22.58
CA GLU A 510 -20.85 11.86 -23.20
C GLU A 510 -22.05 12.27 -22.35
N GLN A 511 -22.88 11.30 -21.94
CA GLN A 511 -24.02 11.57 -21.08
C GLN A 511 -23.61 12.20 -19.75
N ARG A 512 -22.43 11.85 -19.20
CA ARG A 512 -21.89 12.51 -18.00
C ARG A 512 -21.60 13.99 -18.23
N MET A 513 -21.06 14.35 -19.40
CA MET A 513 -20.83 15.74 -19.77
C MET A 513 -22.13 16.53 -19.87
N ILE A 514 -23.15 15.95 -20.52
CA ILE A 514 -24.49 16.54 -20.64
C ILE A 514 -25.16 16.64 -19.25
N TYR A 515 -25.04 15.61 -18.43
CA TYR A 515 -25.56 15.61 -17.07
C TYR A 515 -24.95 16.74 -16.24
N ARG A 516 -23.65 16.98 -16.38
CA ARG A 516 -22.97 18.10 -15.72
C ARG A 516 -23.49 19.45 -16.20
N LEU A 517 -23.68 19.65 -17.51
CA LEU A 517 -24.33 20.86 -18.06
C LEU A 517 -25.70 21.13 -17.44
N ALA A 518 -26.47 20.07 -17.24
CA ALA A 518 -27.84 20.15 -16.77
C ALA A 518 -27.97 20.34 -15.25
N LEU A 519 -26.87 20.20 -14.47
CA LEU A 519 -26.91 20.37 -13.02
C LEU A 519 -27.30 21.80 -12.64
N GLY A 520 -28.33 21.93 -11.79
CA GLY A 520 -28.85 23.22 -11.34
C GLY A 520 -29.85 23.89 -12.29
N GLN A 521 -30.19 23.26 -13.43
CA GLN A 521 -31.22 23.76 -14.35
C GLN A 521 -32.63 23.27 -13.97
N PRO A 522 -33.69 24.07 -14.20
CA PRO A 522 -35.07 23.59 -14.11
C PRO A 522 -35.37 22.58 -15.23
N ASN A 523 -36.16 21.53 -14.95
CA ASN A 523 -36.53 20.44 -15.88
C ASN A 523 -35.32 19.77 -16.56
N GLN A 524 -34.41 19.24 -15.72
CA GLN A 524 -33.15 18.64 -16.11
C GLN A 524 -33.28 17.53 -17.18
N GLU A 525 -34.34 16.71 -17.12
CA GLU A 525 -34.55 15.58 -18.03
C GLU A 525 -34.83 16.04 -19.47
N ASP A 526 -35.72 17.02 -19.65
CA ASP A 526 -36.05 17.60 -20.97
C ASP A 526 -34.83 18.28 -21.59
N PHE A 527 -34.04 18.99 -20.78
CA PHE A 527 -32.81 19.63 -21.24
C PHE A 527 -31.76 18.61 -21.71
N ILE A 528 -31.57 17.52 -20.95
CA ILE A 528 -30.67 16.42 -21.36
C ILE A 528 -31.14 15.80 -22.67
N GLU A 529 -32.45 15.59 -22.84
CA GLU A 529 -33.02 14.98 -24.05
C GLU A 529 -32.82 15.85 -25.30
N ILE A 530 -33.02 17.16 -25.17
CA ILE A 530 -32.80 18.12 -26.27
C ILE A 530 -31.32 18.15 -26.68
N LEU A 531 -30.40 18.21 -25.72
CA LEU A 531 -28.96 18.26 -26.00
C LEU A 531 -28.42 16.94 -26.56
N ALA A 532 -28.92 15.80 -26.10
CA ALA A 532 -28.50 14.48 -26.59
C ALA A 532 -28.86 14.23 -28.06
N ARG A 533 -29.85 14.96 -28.61
CA ARG A 533 -30.24 14.89 -30.03
C ARG A 533 -29.31 15.66 -30.98
N GLY A 534 -28.42 16.52 -30.46
CA GLY A 534 -27.66 17.49 -31.24
C GLY A 534 -26.40 16.98 -31.98
N GLY A 535 -25.93 15.76 -31.74
CA GLY A 535 -24.76 15.18 -32.42
C GLY A 535 -23.43 15.93 -32.16
N GLU A 536 -22.40 15.64 -32.97
CA GLU A 536 -21.01 16.11 -32.75
C GLU A 536 -20.84 17.64 -32.81
N ALA A 537 -21.52 18.32 -33.75
CA ALA A 537 -21.45 19.78 -33.89
C ALA A 537 -21.95 20.49 -32.62
N THR A 538 -23.02 19.96 -32.02
CA THR A 538 -23.56 20.46 -30.76
C THR A 538 -22.60 20.20 -29.60
N ARG A 539 -21.88 19.07 -29.59
CA ARG A 539 -20.88 18.76 -28.54
C ARG A 539 -19.73 19.77 -28.51
N VAL A 540 -19.21 20.16 -29.67
CA VAL A 540 -18.12 21.15 -29.77
C VAL A 540 -18.57 22.50 -29.21
N LEU A 541 -19.80 22.90 -29.51
CA LEU A 541 -20.40 24.15 -28.99
C LEU A 541 -20.68 24.10 -27.48
N LEU A 542 -21.13 22.94 -26.97
CA LEU A 542 -21.50 22.79 -25.56
C LEU A 542 -20.31 22.53 -24.64
N SER A 543 -19.20 22.00 -25.16
CA SER A 543 -18.02 21.66 -24.35
C SER A 543 -17.48 22.77 -23.46
N PRO A 544 -17.37 24.03 -23.91
CA PRO A 544 -16.95 25.12 -23.03
C PRO A 544 -18.00 25.53 -21.98
N LEU A 545 -19.27 25.14 -22.15
CA LEU A 545 -20.38 25.53 -21.26
C LEU A 545 -20.60 24.53 -20.11
N VAL A 546 -19.92 23.37 -20.14
CA VAL A 546 -20.11 22.29 -19.15
C VAL A 546 -19.69 22.76 -17.77
N LEU A 547 -20.58 22.62 -16.78
CA LEU A 547 -20.22 22.79 -15.38
C LEU A 547 -19.10 21.80 -15.04
N ASP A 548 -17.89 22.33 -14.94
CA ASP A 548 -16.76 21.56 -14.48
C ASP A 548 -16.78 21.53 -12.96
N LEU A 549 -17.32 20.43 -12.41
CA LEU A 549 -17.33 20.13 -10.98
C LEU A 549 -15.93 19.74 -10.43
N SER A 550 -14.87 19.87 -11.23
CA SER A 550 -13.54 20.01 -10.65
C SER A 550 -13.49 21.32 -9.84
N ALA A 551 -12.66 21.42 -8.81
CA ALA A 551 -12.63 22.67 -8.05
C ALA A 551 -12.29 23.83 -9.00
N MET A 552 -13.24 24.77 -9.11
CA MET A 552 -13.15 26.02 -9.85
C MET A 552 -13.04 25.95 -11.39
N GLY A 553 -13.33 24.80 -12.01
CA GLY A 553 -13.62 24.75 -13.46
C GLY A 553 -12.46 24.99 -14.45
N LEU A 554 -11.21 24.79 -14.04
CA LEU A 554 -10.02 25.14 -14.83
C LEU A 554 -9.32 23.92 -15.45
N ARG A 555 -10.03 23.12 -16.23
CA ARG A 555 -9.36 22.31 -17.26
C ARG A 555 -9.09 23.22 -18.45
N GLN A 556 -7.82 23.56 -18.71
CA GLN A 556 -7.45 24.11 -20.01
C GLN A 556 -7.92 23.13 -21.09
N ALA A 557 -8.79 23.61 -21.99
CA ALA A 557 -9.15 22.86 -23.17
C ALA A 557 -7.86 22.55 -23.93
N PRO A 558 -7.66 21.31 -24.44
CA PRO A 558 -6.55 21.07 -25.35
C PRO A 558 -6.68 22.06 -26.51
N GLU A 559 -5.61 22.80 -26.81
CA GLU A 559 -5.57 23.64 -28.02
C GLU A 559 -6.00 22.78 -29.21
N PRO A 560 -6.95 23.25 -30.04
CA PRO A 560 -7.29 22.54 -31.25
C PRO A 560 -6.02 22.45 -32.09
N ALA A 561 -5.55 21.23 -32.33
CA ALA A 561 -4.45 21.00 -33.25
C ALA A 561 -4.79 21.69 -34.57
N ALA A 562 -3.94 22.62 -35.00
CA ALA A 562 -4.06 23.26 -36.30
C ALA A 562 -4.19 22.15 -37.35
N PRO A 563 -5.14 22.25 -38.30
CA PRO A 563 -5.27 21.25 -39.34
C PRO A 563 -3.97 21.25 -40.14
N ASP A 564 -3.26 20.12 -40.08
CA ASP A 564 -2.10 19.86 -40.91
C ASP A 564 -2.59 19.73 -42.36
N CYS A 565 -2.63 20.86 -43.07
CA CYS A 565 -2.92 20.93 -44.50
C CYS A 565 -1.73 20.36 -45.31
N ARG A 566 -1.45 19.06 -45.13
CA ARG A 566 -0.56 18.28 -46.00
C ARG A 566 -1.12 16.87 -46.18
N GLY A 567 -2.21 16.81 -46.93
CA GLY A 567 -2.82 15.56 -47.40
C GLY A 567 -3.61 15.82 -48.67
N ALA A 568 -2.93 16.22 -49.75
CA ALA A 568 -3.53 16.35 -51.07
C ALA A 568 -3.93 14.96 -51.59
N LEU A 569 -5.15 14.53 -51.27
CA LEU A 569 -5.84 13.46 -51.98
C LEU A 569 -6.46 14.07 -53.24
N ARG A 570 -5.74 13.96 -54.36
CA ARG A 570 -6.31 14.14 -55.69
C ARG A 570 -7.37 13.07 -55.92
N PHE A 571 -8.63 13.47 -56.10
CA PHE A 571 -9.63 12.65 -56.76
C PHE A 571 -9.68 13.03 -58.24
N PRO A 572 -9.77 12.06 -59.17
CA PRO A 572 -9.85 12.33 -60.61
C PRO A 572 -11.24 12.83 -61.00
N LEU A 573 -11.28 13.82 -61.88
CA LEU A 573 -12.49 14.29 -62.58
C LEU A 573 -12.91 13.27 -63.66
N PRO A 574 -14.20 13.22 -64.03
CA PRO A 574 -14.70 12.24 -64.99
C PRO A 574 -14.33 12.64 -66.44
N LEU A 575 -13.99 11.63 -67.24
CA LEU A 575 -13.79 11.73 -68.69
C LEU A 575 -15.16 11.89 -69.36
N GLU A 576 -15.33 12.99 -70.12
CA GLU A 576 -16.30 13.08 -71.20
C GLU A 576 -15.71 12.41 -72.45
N GLU A 577 -16.59 11.72 -73.17
CA GLU A 577 -16.33 10.88 -74.33
C GLU A 577 -16.69 11.64 -75.62
N VAL A 578 -15.95 11.37 -76.71
CA VAL A 578 -16.25 11.70 -78.13
C VAL A 578 -16.05 13.20 -78.48
N GLU A 579 -15.18 13.63 -79.41
CA GLU A 579 -14.79 13.14 -80.74
C GLU A 579 -13.40 13.70 -81.10
#